data_AF-A0A134AFS9-F1
#
_entry.id   AF-A0A134AFS9-F1
#
_cell.length_a   1.000
_cell.length_b   1.000
_cell.length_c   1.000
_cell.angle_alpha   90.00
_cell.angle_beta   90.00
_cell.angle_gamma   90.00
#
_symmetry.space_group_name_H-M   'P 1'
#
loop_
_entity.id
_entity.type
_entity.pdbx_description
1 polymer ?
#
loop_
_entity_poly.entity_id
_entity_poly.type
_entity_poly.pdbx_seq_one_letter_code
_entity_poly.pdbx_strand_id
1 'polypeptide(L)'
;MLKKILGLIIIFTFSVIGLAETDVTQIASDYPYKESAIMATVLGTPVEQQYKFKNPKGPKVRRFTTTKKIPEILRQWKDYEYGVWTQKDKKAPLMILISGTGSVYNSGMSLYLANVFYDKGYNVIAFSSPTTMPYIVSQSKNIYAGYIKDETVQMYDLIQKAILKEKSNGMKIDKTYIGGYSLGGFQSLLIHEMDEKNNRKIGIEKSLLLNSPISILTATNKLDGYLVKNGVYDARSLEKYLDTIFSKLMYDKSIQIKDIEFSNLTTSLGKLGLGEKDFEMLTGLLFRFYSANMTFAGEVFSGNNAVGRLSNKKSYKRFDSVSNEFREGLSVSFDEYAKEILYPYLKKYKYPNLDFNKFISNFDLRSSQDFINRNNKNIIFITSTNDILLKEKDLDYIKNTFSNRVLIPFGGHTGVLWHKDVANLMVDKLEEK
;
A
#
# COMPACT_ATOMS: atom_id res chain seq x y z
N MET A 1 49.27 7.28 -37.41
CA MET A 1 48.58 7.79 -36.20
C MET A 1 47.10 8.13 -36.42
N LEU A 2 46.68 8.64 -37.60
CA LEU A 2 45.27 8.96 -37.88
C LEU A 2 44.27 7.79 -37.76
N LYS A 3 44.63 6.56 -38.16
CA LYS A 3 43.73 5.40 -38.07
C LYS A 3 43.44 4.92 -36.63
N LYS A 4 44.31 5.21 -35.65
CA LYS A 4 44.07 4.88 -34.23
C LYS A 4 43.21 5.93 -33.52
N ILE A 5 43.19 7.17 -34.03
CA ILE A 5 42.35 8.26 -33.49
C ILE A 5 40.90 8.12 -34.00
N LEU A 6 40.69 7.68 -35.25
CA LEU A 6 39.35 7.43 -35.79
C LEU A 6 38.63 6.28 -35.07
N GLY A 7 39.36 5.24 -34.65
CA GLY A 7 38.80 4.13 -33.87
C GLY A 7 38.37 4.52 -32.46
N LEU A 8 39.05 5.49 -31.82
CA LEU A 8 38.64 6.01 -30.51
C LEU A 8 37.42 6.94 -30.59
N ILE A 9 37.24 7.65 -31.71
CA ILE A 9 36.08 8.53 -31.92
C ILE A 9 34.81 7.71 -32.19
N ILE A 10 34.91 6.57 -32.87
CA ILE A 10 33.76 5.66 -33.12
C ILE A 10 33.33 4.90 -31.85
N ILE A 11 34.25 4.67 -30.90
CA ILE A 11 33.91 4.07 -29.60
C ILE A 11 33.28 5.08 -28.64
N PHE A 12 33.55 6.38 -28.80
CA PHE A 12 32.94 7.45 -28.01
C PHE A 12 31.59 7.96 -28.54
N THR A 13 31.21 7.64 -29.78
CA THR A 13 29.93 8.08 -30.36
C THR A 13 28.75 7.13 -30.12
N PHE A 14 28.97 5.97 -29.48
CA PHE A 14 27.89 5.05 -29.05
C PHE A 14 27.61 5.07 -27.53
N SER A 15 28.24 5.96 -26.76
CA SER A 15 27.87 6.21 -25.36
C SER A 15 26.81 7.30 -25.21
N VAL A 16 25.89 7.39 -26.17
CA VAL A 16 24.58 7.96 -25.89
C VAL A 16 23.81 6.84 -25.21
N ILE A 17 23.90 6.78 -23.87
CA ILE A 17 22.92 6.07 -23.06
C ILE A 17 21.62 6.85 -23.22
N GLY A 18 20.96 6.66 -24.35
CA GLY A 18 19.54 6.90 -24.44
C GLY A 18 18.90 5.96 -23.43
N LEU A 19 18.14 6.51 -22.50
CA LEU A 19 17.13 5.75 -21.78
C LEU A 19 16.33 5.04 -22.87
N ALA A 20 16.56 3.74 -23.08
CA ALA A 20 15.77 2.97 -24.03
C ALA A 20 14.32 3.15 -23.59
N GLU A 21 13.54 3.83 -24.43
CA GLU A 21 12.15 4.10 -24.14
C GLU A 21 11.47 2.74 -23.98
N THR A 22 11.06 2.42 -22.75
CA THR A 22 10.46 1.12 -22.47
C THR A 22 9.17 1.07 -23.28
N ASP A 23 9.08 0.18 -24.27
CA ASP A 23 7.87 0.02 -25.06
C ASP A 23 6.76 -0.54 -24.16
N VAL A 24 5.98 0.37 -23.59
CA VAL A 24 4.92 0.06 -22.63
C VAL A 24 3.80 -0.77 -23.25
N THR A 25 3.70 -0.83 -24.58
CA THR A 25 2.68 -1.61 -25.28
C THR A 25 2.94 -3.11 -25.26
N GLN A 26 4.21 -3.51 -25.08
CA GLN A 26 4.62 -4.90 -25.00
C GLN A 26 4.55 -5.47 -23.57
N ILE A 27 4.58 -4.60 -22.56
CA ILE A 27 4.53 -5.02 -21.15
C ILE A 27 3.19 -5.69 -20.86
N ALA A 28 3.23 -6.95 -20.42
CA ALA A 28 2.04 -7.73 -20.08
C ALA A 28 1.02 -7.75 -21.23
N SER A 29 1.49 -7.85 -22.48
CA SER A 29 0.65 -7.84 -23.67
C SER A 29 -0.33 -9.03 -23.73
N ASP A 30 -0.14 -10.06 -22.93
CA ASP A 30 -1.03 -11.21 -22.76
C ASP A 30 -2.02 -11.07 -21.57
N TYR A 31 -2.02 -9.95 -20.85
CA TYR A 31 -2.90 -9.74 -19.69
C TYR A 31 -4.40 -9.81 -20.09
N PRO A 32 -5.25 -10.56 -19.36
CA PRO A 32 -6.62 -10.84 -19.82
C PRO A 32 -7.64 -9.73 -19.51
N TYR A 33 -7.43 -8.94 -18.45
CA TYR A 33 -8.43 -7.97 -17.96
C TYR A 33 -8.15 -6.54 -18.42
N LYS A 34 -7.69 -6.35 -19.67
CA LYS A 34 -7.24 -5.03 -20.16
C LYS A 34 -8.35 -3.98 -20.16
N GLU A 35 -9.56 -4.41 -20.50
CA GLU A 35 -10.72 -3.53 -20.67
C GLU A 35 -11.42 -3.16 -19.36
N SER A 36 -11.08 -3.82 -18.25
CA SER A 36 -11.76 -3.61 -16.96
C SER A 36 -10.78 -3.40 -15.80
N ALA A 37 -10.68 -2.15 -15.36
CA ALA A 37 -9.84 -1.78 -14.23
C ALA A 37 -10.24 -2.46 -12.93
N ILE A 38 -11.55 -2.60 -12.67
CA ILE A 38 -12.04 -3.21 -11.44
C ILE A 38 -11.83 -4.73 -11.43
N MET A 39 -12.05 -5.41 -12.58
CA MET A 39 -11.74 -6.83 -12.69
C MET A 39 -10.23 -7.08 -12.55
N ALA A 40 -9.39 -6.28 -13.20
CA ALA A 40 -7.94 -6.37 -13.06
C ALA A 40 -7.50 -6.19 -11.59
N THR A 41 -8.11 -5.24 -10.88
CA THR A 41 -7.83 -4.98 -9.45
C THR A 41 -8.17 -6.18 -8.56
N VAL A 42 -9.34 -6.79 -8.75
CA VAL A 42 -9.83 -7.85 -7.86
C VAL A 42 -9.28 -9.23 -8.23
N LEU A 43 -9.21 -9.55 -9.52
CA LEU A 43 -8.77 -10.85 -10.02
C LEU A 43 -7.25 -10.95 -10.14
N GLY A 44 -6.55 -9.82 -10.29
CA GLY A 44 -5.10 -9.78 -10.38
C GLY A 44 -4.55 -10.35 -11.69
N THR A 45 -3.29 -10.78 -11.66
CA THR A 45 -2.68 -11.50 -12.79
C THR A 45 -2.88 -13.01 -12.63
N PRO A 46 -3.32 -13.73 -13.67
CA PRO A 46 -3.39 -15.19 -13.65
C PRO A 46 -2.07 -15.85 -13.25
N VAL A 47 -2.13 -16.93 -12.47
CA VAL A 47 -0.96 -17.59 -11.85
C VAL A 47 0.08 -18.04 -12.88
N GLU A 48 -0.36 -18.44 -14.07
CA GLU A 48 0.47 -18.84 -15.20
C GLU A 48 1.31 -17.67 -15.78
N GLN A 49 0.80 -16.45 -15.69
CA GLN A 49 1.45 -15.21 -16.13
C GLN A 49 2.31 -14.56 -15.04
N GLN A 50 2.17 -14.99 -13.78
CA GLN A 50 2.97 -14.47 -12.68
C GLN A 50 4.44 -14.86 -12.77
N TYR A 51 5.30 -14.05 -12.14
CA TYR A 51 6.72 -14.34 -12.01
C TYR A 51 6.96 -15.73 -11.38
N LYS A 52 7.79 -16.54 -12.03
CA LYS A 52 8.14 -17.90 -11.55
C LYS A 52 9.38 -17.83 -10.67
N PHE A 53 9.19 -17.98 -9.37
CA PHE A 53 10.27 -17.99 -8.38
C PHE A 53 11.14 -19.24 -8.51
N LYS A 54 12.47 -19.08 -8.40
CA LYS A 54 13.38 -20.24 -8.34
C LYS A 54 13.31 -20.90 -6.97
N ASN A 55 13.38 -20.09 -5.91
CA ASN A 55 13.38 -20.56 -4.52
C ASN A 55 12.54 -19.61 -3.63
N PRO A 56 11.20 -19.65 -3.71
CA PRO A 56 10.37 -18.83 -2.84
C PRO A 56 10.57 -19.24 -1.37
N LYS A 57 10.60 -18.25 -0.47
CA LYS A 57 10.89 -18.46 0.94
C LYS A 57 9.95 -17.63 1.81
N GLY A 58 9.50 -18.21 2.92
CA GLY A 58 8.83 -17.45 3.98
C GLY A 58 9.79 -16.50 4.72
N PRO A 59 9.30 -15.37 5.25
CA PRO A 59 10.14 -14.47 6.02
C PRO A 59 10.57 -15.08 7.35
N LYS A 60 11.70 -14.62 7.86
CA LYS A 60 11.95 -14.63 9.30
C LYS A 60 11.08 -13.55 9.94
N VAL A 61 10.12 -13.94 10.78
CA VAL A 61 9.22 -13.01 11.45
C VAL A 61 9.93 -12.34 12.62
N ARG A 62 9.80 -11.02 12.69
CA ARG A 62 10.25 -10.17 13.78
C ARG A 62 9.08 -9.36 14.32
N ARG A 63 9.23 -8.80 15.52
CA ARG A 63 8.19 -8.01 16.16
C ARG A 63 8.72 -6.80 16.90
N PHE A 64 7.94 -5.73 16.90
CA PHE A 64 8.01 -4.64 17.85
C PHE A 64 6.88 -4.82 18.86
N THR A 65 7.26 -4.97 20.13
CA THR A 65 6.29 -5.00 21.22
C THR A 65 6.14 -3.60 21.78
N THR A 66 4.90 -3.15 21.96
CA THR A 66 4.66 -1.81 22.52
C THR A 66 4.88 -1.76 24.02
N THR A 67 5.21 -0.57 24.52
CA THR A 67 5.16 -0.22 25.94
C THR A 67 3.87 0.54 26.31
N LYS A 68 3.02 0.85 25.33
CA LYS A 68 1.74 1.52 25.52
C LYS A 68 0.78 0.63 26.33
N LYS A 69 0.04 1.24 27.27
CA LYS A 69 -1.09 0.57 27.92
C LYS A 69 -2.20 0.38 26.87
N ILE A 70 -2.44 -0.87 26.47
CA ILE A 70 -3.47 -1.22 25.50
C ILE A 70 -4.77 -1.59 26.23
N PRO A 71 -5.92 -1.02 25.84
CA PRO A 71 -7.24 -1.47 26.32
C PRO A 71 -7.45 -2.97 26.07
N GLU A 72 -8.03 -3.68 27.03
CA GLU A 72 -8.16 -5.15 27.00
C GLU A 72 -8.84 -5.68 25.74
N ILE A 73 -9.82 -4.95 25.20
CA ILE A 73 -10.51 -5.32 23.96
C ILE A 73 -9.58 -5.30 22.72
N LEU A 74 -8.48 -4.53 22.76
CA LEU A 74 -7.51 -4.39 21.68
C LEU A 74 -6.22 -5.22 21.89
N ARG A 75 -6.11 -5.97 22.98
CA ARG A 75 -4.87 -6.65 23.42
C ARG A 75 -4.23 -7.57 22.38
N GLN A 76 -5.03 -8.12 21.45
CA GLN A 76 -4.55 -9.05 20.41
C GLN A 76 -3.63 -8.37 19.39
N TRP A 77 -3.67 -7.04 19.31
CA TRP A 77 -2.88 -6.23 18.39
C TRP A 77 -1.71 -5.53 19.09
N LYS A 78 -1.21 -6.10 20.20
CA LYS A 78 -0.11 -5.53 21.00
C LYS A 78 1.28 -5.60 20.35
N ASP A 79 1.45 -6.53 19.42
CA ASP A 79 2.69 -6.76 18.72
C ASP A 79 2.55 -6.33 17.26
N TYR A 80 3.54 -5.60 16.76
CA TYR A 80 3.64 -5.21 15.37
C TYR A 80 4.72 -6.03 14.67
N GLU A 81 4.29 -6.97 13.83
CA GLU A 81 5.19 -7.89 13.15
C GLU A 81 5.64 -7.37 11.78
N TYR A 82 6.87 -7.76 11.41
CA TYR A 82 7.48 -7.48 10.12
C TYR A 82 8.29 -8.68 9.63
N GLY A 83 8.43 -8.82 8.31
CA GLY A 83 9.09 -9.95 7.67
C GLY A 83 10.51 -9.60 7.22
N VAL A 84 11.45 -10.54 7.37
CA VAL A 84 12.85 -10.37 6.97
C VAL A 84 13.31 -11.52 6.07
N TRP A 85 13.90 -11.18 4.93
CA TRP A 85 14.61 -12.08 4.02
C TRP A 85 16.07 -11.63 3.92
N THR A 86 16.99 -12.57 4.11
CA THR A 86 18.43 -12.27 4.15
C THR A 86 19.17 -13.16 3.18
N GLN A 87 20.00 -12.55 2.33
CA GLN A 87 20.98 -13.25 1.51
C GLN A 87 22.10 -13.75 2.42
N LYS A 88 22.30 -15.07 2.47
CA LYS A 88 23.33 -15.66 3.34
C LYS A 88 24.72 -15.32 2.83
N ASP A 89 25.60 -14.93 3.74
CA ASP A 89 27.05 -14.75 3.54
C ASP A 89 27.47 -13.77 2.44
N LYS A 90 26.52 -12.98 1.89
CA LYS A 90 26.73 -12.03 0.79
C LYS A 90 26.31 -10.62 1.19
N LYS A 91 27.13 -9.62 0.84
CA LYS A 91 26.72 -8.21 0.87
C LYS A 91 25.73 -7.98 -0.27
N ALA A 92 24.52 -7.52 0.04
CA ALA A 92 23.43 -7.39 -0.93
C ALA A 92 22.67 -6.06 -0.74
N PRO A 93 22.06 -5.51 -1.81
CA PRO A 93 21.15 -4.37 -1.67
C PRO A 93 19.98 -4.74 -0.75
N LEU A 94 19.47 -3.78 0.01
CA LEU A 94 18.30 -3.91 0.86
C LEU A 94 17.11 -3.25 0.17
N MET A 95 16.02 -4.00 0.00
CA MET A 95 14.71 -3.47 -0.35
C MET A 95 13.82 -3.40 0.90
N ILE A 96 13.41 -2.20 1.29
CA ILE A 96 12.41 -1.97 2.33
C ILE A 96 11.04 -1.92 1.64
N LEU A 97 10.10 -2.79 2.03
CA LEU A 97 8.77 -2.84 1.45
C LEU A 97 7.71 -2.38 2.45
N ILE A 98 6.88 -1.41 2.06
CA ILE A 98 5.73 -0.93 2.83
C ILE A 98 4.44 -1.40 2.16
N SER A 99 3.58 -2.07 2.92
CA SER A 99 2.31 -2.61 2.43
C SER A 99 1.25 -1.51 2.20
N GLY A 100 0.32 -1.74 1.28
CA GLY A 100 -0.83 -0.86 0.99
C GLY A 100 -1.90 -0.88 2.08
N THR A 101 -2.93 -0.05 1.95
CA THR A 101 -3.99 0.12 2.97
C THR A 101 -4.55 -1.20 3.48
N GLY A 102 -4.59 -1.36 4.80
CA GLY A 102 -5.07 -2.55 5.51
C GLY A 102 -4.23 -3.82 5.30
N SER A 103 -3.20 -3.78 4.45
CA SER A 103 -2.39 -4.94 4.13
C SER A 103 -1.25 -5.14 5.12
N VAL A 104 -1.03 -6.41 5.47
CA VAL A 104 0.04 -6.84 6.38
C VAL A 104 1.28 -7.30 5.62
N TYR A 105 2.41 -7.38 6.32
CA TYR A 105 3.71 -7.78 5.75
C TYR A 105 3.68 -9.15 5.05
N ASN A 106 2.80 -10.05 5.49
CA ASN A 106 2.59 -11.39 4.94
C ASN A 106 1.31 -11.51 4.09
N SER A 107 0.75 -10.39 3.62
CA SER A 107 -0.31 -10.41 2.59
C SER A 107 0.26 -10.95 1.27
N GLY A 108 -0.61 -11.43 0.39
CA GLY A 108 -0.21 -12.02 -0.89
C GLY A 108 0.73 -11.10 -1.69
N MET A 109 0.34 -9.84 -1.91
CA MET A 109 1.15 -8.87 -2.66
C MET A 109 2.49 -8.58 -1.95
N SER A 110 2.49 -8.41 -0.63
CA SER A 110 3.72 -8.13 0.12
C SER A 110 4.70 -9.32 0.06
N LEU A 111 4.20 -10.56 0.16
CA LEU A 111 5.03 -11.76 0.00
C LEU A 111 5.53 -11.93 -1.43
N TYR A 112 4.68 -11.65 -2.41
CA TYR A 112 5.04 -11.70 -3.83
C TYR A 112 6.20 -10.74 -4.12
N LEU A 113 6.06 -9.45 -3.80
CA LEU A 113 7.11 -8.45 -4.02
C LEU A 113 8.38 -8.79 -3.24
N ALA A 114 8.25 -9.22 -1.98
CA ALA A 114 9.41 -9.61 -1.19
C ALA A 114 10.19 -10.77 -1.82
N ASN A 115 9.49 -11.77 -2.36
CA ASN A 115 10.13 -12.89 -3.03
C ASN A 115 10.69 -12.50 -4.40
N VAL A 116 10.10 -11.55 -5.13
CA VAL A 116 10.67 -11.04 -6.39
C VAL A 116 12.05 -10.42 -6.13
N PHE A 117 12.14 -9.49 -5.18
CA PHE A 117 13.42 -8.86 -4.84
C PHE A 117 14.41 -9.85 -4.22
N TYR A 118 13.94 -10.77 -3.37
CA TYR A 118 14.80 -11.79 -2.79
C TYR A 118 15.40 -12.73 -3.85
N ASP A 119 14.60 -13.18 -4.82
CA ASP A 119 15.04 -14.03 -5.94
C ASP A 119 16.06 -13.31 -6.84
N LYS A 120 15.97 -11.97 -6.92
CA LYS A 120 16.91 -11.09 -7.62
C LYS A 120 18.14 -10.71 -6.78
N GLY A 121 18.31 -11.30 -5.60
CA GLY A 121 19.53 -11.16 -4.80
C GLY A 121 19.52 -10.01 -3.79
N TYR A 122 18.36 -9.45 -3.47
CA TYR A 122 18.22 -8.41 -2.44
C TYR A 122 18.02 -9.05 -1.06
N ASN A 123 18.50 -8.36 -0.01
CA ASN A 123 17.89 -8.48 1.32
C ASN A 123 16.53 -7.76 1.27
N VAL A 124 15.54 -8.24 2.03
CA VAL A 124 14.22 -7.61 2.08
C VAL A 124 13.75 -7.47 3.52
N ILE A 125 13.21 -6.30 3.87
CA ILE A 125 12.44 -6.12 5.10
C ILE A 125 11.07 -5.58 4.71
N ALA A 126 10.01 -6.36 4.96
CA ALA A 126 8.64 -5.99 4.63
C ALA A 126 7.85 -5.61 5.89
N PHE A 127 7.18 -4.46 5.83
CA PHE A 127 6.36 -3.91 6.89
C PHE A 127 4.89 -3.90 6.49
N SER A 128 4.02 -4.09 7.48
CA SER A 128 2.58 -3.89 7.31
C SER A 128 2.27 -2.39 7.15
N SER A 129 1.07 -2.09 6.67
CA SER A 129 0.62 -0.70 6.52
C SER A 129 0.35 -0.04 7.87
N PRO A 130 0.54 1.29 8.00
CA PRO A 130 0.16 2.04 9.20
C PRO A 130 -1.36 2.08 9.45
N THR A 131 -2.16 1.52 8.54
CA THR A 131 -3.62 1.41 8.66
C THR A 131 -4.07 0.05 9.18
N THR A 132 -3.14 -0.84 9.54
CA THR A 132 -3.46 -2.15 10.14
C THR A 132 -3.66 -2.03 11.65
N MET A 133 -4.58 -2.83 12.21
CA MET A 133 -4.83 -2.84 13.66
C MET A 133 -3.57 -3.08 14.51
N PRO A 134 -2.66 -4.04 14.19
CA PRO A 134 -1.37 -4.15 14.87
C PRO A 134 -0.61 -2.85 14.96
N TYR A 135 -0.49 -2.10 13.85
CA TYR A 135 0.23 -0.83 13.86
C TYR A 135 -0.54 0.25 14.64
N ILE A 136 -1.83 0.44 14.36
CA ILE A 136 -2.68 1.47 14.99
C ILE A 136 -2.66 1.32 16.52
N VAL A 137 -2.79 0.08 16.99
CA VAL A 137 -2.89 -0.22 18.43
C VAL A 137 -1.54 -0.10 19.12
N SER A 138 -0.48 -0.67 18.54
CA SER A 138 0.79 -0.84 19.23
C SER A 138 1.84 0.23 18.89
N GLN A 139 1.83 0.80 17.69
CA GLN A 139 2.91 1.68 17.21
C GLN A 139 2.48 3.12 16.98
N SER A 140 1.24 3.40 16.57
CA SER A 140 0.80 4.77 16.34
C SER A 140 0.89 5.60 17.63
N LYS A 141 1.49 6.79 17.49
CA LYS A 141 1.58 7.80 18.55
C LYS A 141 0.34 8.68 18.60
N ASN A 142 -0.61 8.49 17.69
CA ASN A 142 -1.89 9.17 17.71
C ASN A 142 -2.93 8.31 18.44
N ILE A 143 -3.92 8.96 19.06
CA ILE A 143 -5.11 8.27 19.55
C ILE A 143 -5.97 7.86 18.34
N TYR A 144 -6.32 8.81 17.48
CA TYR A 144 -6.88 8.54 16.15
C TYR A 144 -5.74 8.48 15.13
N ALA A 145 -5.44 7.28 14.63
CA ALA A 145 -4.31 7.03 13.75
C ALA A 145 -4.54 7.53 12.31
N GLY A 146 -3.49 7.49 11.49
CA GLY A 146 -3.61 7.70 10.03
C GLY A 146 -3.32 9.11 9.57
N TYR A 147 -2.86 10.00 10.45
CA TYR A 147 -2.27 11.26 9.99
C TYR A 147 -0.91 10.98 9.36
N ILE A 148 -0.89 10.90 8.03
CA ILE A 148 0.22 10.32 7.27
C ILE A 148 1.58 10.98 7.56
N LYS A 149 1.59 12.28 7.89
CA LYS A 149 2.79 13.00 8.35
C LYS A 149 3.40 12.36 9.60
N ASP A 150 2.59 12.12 10.61
CA ASP A 150 3.05 11.53 11.89
C ASP A 150 3.35 10.05 11.73
N GLU A 151 2.54 9.34 10.93
CA GLU A 151 2.78 7.92 10.68
C GLU A 151 4.06 7.69 9.87
N THR A 152 4.45 8.64 9.00
CA THR A 152 5.76 8.61 8.31
C THR A 152 6.91 8.73 9.31
N VAL A 153 6.83 9.65 10.28
CA VAL A 153 7.85 9.79 11.34
C VAL A 153 8.01 8.50 12.13
N GLN A 154 6.89 7.90 12.52
CA GLN A 154 6.91 6.67 13.30
C GLN A 154 7.42 5.47 12.48
N MET A 155 7.00 5.33 11.22
CA MET A 155 7.51 4.28 10.34
C MET A 155 9.01 4.42 10.07
N TYR A 156 9.52 5.64 9.87
CA TYR A 156 10.95 5.89 9.70
C TYR A 156 11.79 5.44 10.91
N ASP A 157 11.29 5.65 12.13
CA ASP A 157 11.93 5.15 13.37
C ASP A 157 11.93 3.61 13.45
N LEU A 158 10.79 2.98 13.13
CA LEU A 158 10.68 1.51 13.11
C LEU A 158 11.61 0.87 12.07
N ILE A 159 11.70 1.46 10.88
CA ILE A 159 12.58 0.98 9.81
C ILE A 159 14.05 1.06 10.26
N GLN A 160 14.48 2.20 10.82
CA GLN A 160 15.85 2.33 11.35
C GLN A 160 16.15 1.26 12.41
N LYS A 161 15.24 1.04 13.36
CA LYS A 161 15.40 0.02 14.40
C LYS A 161 15.49 -1.40 13.82
N ALA A 162 14.65 -1.73 12.83
CA ALA A 162 14.70 -3.01 12.15
C ALA A 162 16.05 -3.23 11.45
N ILE A 163 16.53 -2.21 10.71
CA ILE A 163 17.80 -2.28 9.98
C ILE A 163 18.96 -2.47 10.96
N LEU A 164 19.01 -1.70 12.04
CA LEU A 164 20.04 -1.84 13.08
C LEU A 164 20.03 -3.24 13.69
N LYS A 165 18.83 -3.77 13.99
CA LYS A 165 18.67 -5.11 14.54
C LYS A 165 19.14 -6.20 13.58
N GLU A 166 18.84 -6.09 12.28
CA GLU A 166 19.28 -7.10 11.32
C GLU A 166 20.77 -6.98 10.97
N LYS A 167 21.34 -5.76 10.95
CA LYS A 167 22.80 -5.57 10.88
C LYS A 167 23.50 -6.25 12.06
N SER A 168 22.99 -6.09 13.28
CA SER A 168 23.55 -6.76 14.46
C SER A 168 23.41 -8.29 14.41
N ASN A 169 22.44 -8.80 13.64
CA ASN A 169 22.25 -10.23 13.41
C ASN A 169 23.01 -10.75 12.17
N GLY A 170 23.94 -9.97 11.61
CA GLY A 170 24.82 -10.39 10.51
C GLY A 170 24.34 -10.03 9.10
N MET A 171 23.24 -9.29 8.93
CA MET A 171 22.82 -8.81 7.61
C MET A 171 23.83 -7.80 7.05
N LYS A 172 24.42 -8.11 5.89
CA LYS A 172 25.36 -7.25 5.17
C LYS A 172 24.63 -6.49 4.06
N ILE A 173 24.57 -5.16 4.18
CA ILE A 173 23.84 -4.27 3.26
C ILE A 173 24.82 -3.51 2.37
N ASP A 174 24.57 -3.50 1.06
CA ASP A 174 25.34 -2.73 0.08
C ASP A 174 24.75 -1.33 -0.14
N LYS A 175 23.50 -1.30 -0.61
CA LYS A 175 22.69 -0.11 -0.91
C LYS A 175 21.32 -0.28 -0.28
N THR A 176 20.60 0.82 -0.06
CA THR A 176 19.24 0.77 0.49
C THR A 176 18.23 1.41 -0.45
N TYR A 177 17.18 0.66 -0.75
CA TYR A 177 16.03 1.12 -1.50
C TYR A 177 14.78 0.99 -0.63
N ILE A 178 13.77 1.80 -0.93
CA ILE A 178 12.46 1.70 -0.33
C ILE A 178 11.40 1.59 -1.42
N GLY A 179 10.32 0.87 -1.17
CA GLY A 179 9.20 0.84 -2.07
C GLY A 179 7.95 0.31 -1.41
N GLY A 180 6.85 0.40 -2.14
CA GLY A 180 5.57 -0.09 -1.67
C GLY A 180 4.51 0.06 -2.73
N TYR A 181 3.35 -0.53 -2.46
CA TYR A 181 2.20 -0.44 -3.34
C TYR A 181 1.08 0.37 -2.68
N SER A 182 0.29 1.06 -3.50
CA SER A 182 -0.84 1.87 -3.02
C SER A 182 -0.37 2.91 -1.98
N LEU A 183 -1.02 2.98 -0.81
CA LEU A 183 -0.59 3.80 0.33
C LEU A 183 0.89 3.57 0.73
N GLY A 184 1.41 2.34 0.58
CA GLY A 184 2.81 2.03 0.87
C GLY A 184 3.78 2.69 -0.11
N GLY A 185 3.38 2.87 -1.38
CA GLY A 185 4.15 3.63 -2.37
C GLY A 185 4.19 5.12 -2.01
N PHE A 186 3.03 5.68 -1.66
CA PHE A 186 2.92 7.06 -1.18
C PHE A 186 3.83 7.29 0.04
N GLN A 187 3.74 6.40 1.03
CA GLN A 187 4.52 6.50 2.25
C GLN A 187 6.03 6.29 2.00
N SER A 188 6.41 5.45 1.04
CA SER A 188 7.81 5.24 0.66
C SER A 188 8.47 6.52 0.16
N LEU A 189 7.75 7.35 -0.61
CA LEU A 189 8.25 8.66 -1.03
C LEU A 189 8.48 9.59 0.18
N LEU A 190 7.51 9.67 1.08
CA LEU A 190 7.62 10.53 2.26
C LEU A 190 8.75 10.07 3.20
N ILE A 191 8.96 8.76 3.33
CA ILE A 191 10.07 8.20 4.10
C ILE A 191 11.41 8.52 3.43
N HIS A 192 11.50 8.48 2.11
CA HIS A 192 12.71 8.87 1.37
C HIS A 192 13.01 10.37 1.57
N GLU A 193 11.99 11.23 1.46
CA GLU A 193 12.13 12.66 1.79
C GLU A 193 12.57 12.88 3.23
N MET A 194 12.01 12.10 4.17
CA MET A 194 12.38 12.16 5.57
C MET A 194 13.81 11.70 5.83
N ASP A 195 14.30 10.68 5.12
CA ASP A 195 15.70 10.24 5.23
C ASP A 195 16.67 11.34 4.80
N GLU A 196 16.37 12.04 3.69
CA GLU A 196 17.17 13.19 3.24
C GLU A 196 17.22 14.29 4.31
N LYS A 197 16.07 14.65 4.89
CA LYS A 197 15.97 15.64 5.97
C LYS A 197 16.66 15.22 7.27
N ASN A 198 16.87 13.93 7.48
CA ASN A 198 17.47 13.37 8.69
C ASN A 198 18.92 12.93 8.48
N ASN A 199 19.68 13.60 7.60
CA ASN A 199 21.09 13.32 7.31
C ASN A 199 21.34 11.89 6.78
N ARG A 200 20.37 11.32 6.05
CA ARG A 200 20.47 10.03 5.38
C ARG A 200 20.88 8.88 6.32
N LYS A 201 20.26 8.80 7.52
CA LYS A 201 20.57 7.75 8.50
C LYS A 201 20.26 6.34 8.00
N ILE A 202 19.21 6.18 7.19
CA ILE A 202 18.92 4.93 6.49
C ILE A 202 19.79 4.82 5.23
N GLY A 203 19.99 5.94 4.53
CA GLY A 203 20.77 6.00 3.30
C GLY A 203 19.98 5.51 2.10
N ILE A 204 18.73 5.92 1.98
CA ILE A 204 17.83 5.55 0.87
C ILE A 204 18.35 6.17 -0.42
N GLU A 205 18.62 5.33 -1.41
CA GLU A 205 19.10 5.76 -2.73
C GLU A 205 17.95 5.98 -3.71
N LYS A 206 16.94 5.10 -3.69
CA LYS A 206 15.79 5.17 -4.58
C LYS A 206 14.50 4.76 -3.89
N SER A 207 13.39 5.31 -4.37
CA SER A 207 12.04 4.95 -3.97
C SER A 207 11.24 4.37 -5.14
N LEU A 208 10.60 3.21 -4.94
CA LEU A 208 9.72 2.54 -5.90
C LEU A 208 8.24 2.70 -5.50
N LEU A 209 7.49 3.45 -6.30
CA LEU A 209 6.09 3.78 -6.08
C LEU A 209 5.23 2.94 -7.03
N LEU A 210 4.59 1.88 -6.50
CA LEU A 210 3.76 0.98 -7.29
C LEU A 210 2.28 1.33 -7.11
N ASN A 211 1.57 1.69 -8.19
CA ASN A 211 0.16 2.07 -8.14
C ASN A 211 -0.14 3.07 -6.99
N SER A 212 0.79 4.01 -6.75
CA SER A 212 0.66 4.95 -5.64
C SER A 212 -0.42 5.99 -5.97
N PRO A 213 -1.33 6.33 -5.04
CA PRO A 213 -2.17 7.50 -5.24
C PRO A 213 -1.32 8.78 -5.22
N ILE A 214 -1.79 9.82 -5.91
CA ILE A 214 -1.24 11.19 -5.76
C ILE A 214 -1.89 11.88 -4.55
N SER A 215 -3.18 11.65 -4.34
CA SER A 215 -3.96 12.19 -3.22
C SER A 215 -4.72 11.08 -2.53
N ILE A 216 -4.40 10.80 -1.26
CA ILE A 216 -5.08 9.75 -0.48
C ILE A 216 -6.58 10.05 -0.39
N LEU A 217 -6.94 11.30 -0.10
CA LEU A 217 -8.35 11.69 0.01
C LEU A 217 -9.10 11.64 -1.32
N THR A 218 -8.43 11.89 -2.45
CA THR A 218 -9.04 11.69 -3.77
C THR A 218 -9.29 10.21 -4.03
N ALA A 219 -8.31 9.35 -3.72
CA ALA A 219 -8.41 7.91 -3.90
C ALA A 219 -9.52 7.31 -3.03
N THR A 220 -9.58 7.66 -1.74
CA THR A 220 -10.64 7.16 -0.84
C THR A 220 -12.03 7.63 -1.26
N ASN A 221 -12.17 8.89 -1.71
CA ASN A 221 -13.45 9.38 -2.23
C ASN A 221 -13.91 8.62 -3.48
N LYS A 222 -13.00 8.17 -4.35
CA LYS A 222 -13.37 7.33 -5.50
C LYS A 222 -13.88 5.96 -5.04
N LEU A 223 -13.20 5.34 -4.09
CA LEU A 223 -13.57 4.03 -3.55
C LEU A 223 -14.90 4.07 -2.80
N ASP A 224 -15.12 5.11 -2.00
CA ASP A 224 -16.41 5.37 -1.36
C ASP A 224 -17.51 5.62 -2.40
N GLY A 225 -17.17 6.27 -3.52
CA GLY A 225 -18.05 6.46 -4.66
C GLY A 225 -18.60 5.17 -5.25
N TYR A 226 -17.88 4.04 -5.16
CA TYR A 226 -18.40 2.74 -5.61
C TYR A 226 -19.59 2.25 -4.79
N LEU A 227 -19.64 2.55 -3.49
CA LEU A 227 -20.79 2.20 -2.65
C LEU A 227 -22.00 3.06 -3.02
N VAL A 228 -21.79 4.38 -3.12
CA VAL A 228 -22.83 5.35 -3.47
C VAL A 228 -23.41 5.09 -4.85
N LYS A 229 -22.55 4.83 -5.85
CA LYS A 229 -22.94 4.46 -7.23
C LYS A 229 -23.84 3.23 -7.25
N ASN A 230 -23.62 2.30 -6.34
CA ASN A 230 -24.32 1.02 -6.29
C ASN A 230 -25.45 0.96 -5.24
N GLY A 231 -25.89 2.13 -4.74
CA GLY A 231 -27.08 2.25 -3.90
C GLY A 231 -26.86 2.01 -2.41
N VAL A 232 -25.60 2.01 -1.94
CA VAL A 232 -25.25 1.89 -0.52
C VAL A 232 -25.01 3.28 0.05
N TYR A 233 -26.00 3.81 0.76
CA TYR A 233 -25.97 5.14 1.38
C TYR A 233 -25.93 5.10 2.92
N ASP A 234 -26.35 3.98 3.52
CA ASP A 234 -26.40 3.79 4.97
C ASP A 234 -26.03 2.34 5.36
N ALA A 235 -25.88 2.10 6.65
CA ALA A 235 -25.56 0.77 7.18
C ALA A 235 -26.62 -0.29 6.82
N ARG A 236 -27.91 0.07 6.71
CA ARG A 236 -28.99 -0.85 6.35
C ARG A 236 -28.90 -1.32 4.90
N SER A 237 -28.58 -0.41 3.98
CA SER A 237 -28.40 -0.71 2.56
C SER A 237 -27.21 -1.65 2.36
N LEU A 238 -26.17 -1.49 3.17
CA LEU A 238 -25.02 -2.37 3.20
C LEU A 238 -25.36 -3.76 3.78
N GLU A 239 -26.11 -3.82 4.88
CA GLU A 239 -26.62 -5.09 5.45
C GLU A 239 -27.39 -5.89 4.41
N LYS A 240 -28.32 -5.24 3.70
CA LYS A 240 -29.10 -5.89 2.63
C LYS A 240 -28.22 -6.46 1.51
N TYR A 241 -27.14 -5.76 1.15
CA TYR A 241 -26.20 -6.25 0.15
C TYR A 241 -25.43 -7.49 0.65
N LEU A 242 -24.90 -7.43 1.88
CA LEU A 242 -24.22 -8.56 2.49
C LEU A 242 -25.15 -9.76 2.61
N ASP A 243 -26.39 -9.56 3.05
CA ASP A 243 -27.41 -10.61 3.12
C ASP A 243 -27.68 -11.24 1.76
N THR A 244 -27.68 -10.43 0.69
CA THR A 244 -27.86 -10.93 -0.68
C THR A 244 -26.68 -11.81 -1.11
N ILE A 245 -25.43 -11.38 -0.85
CA ILE A 245 -24.23 -12.17 -1.15
C ILE A 245 -24.18 -13.45 -0.31
N PHE A 246 -24.41 -13.35 1.00
CA PHE A 246 -24.42 -14.51 1.89
C PHE A 246 -25.53 -15.49 1.54
N SER A 247 -26.72 -15.00 1.17
CA SER A 247 -27.81 -15.86 0.72
C SER A 247 -27.45 -16.59 -0.57
N LYS A 248 -26.81 -15.91 -1.54
CA LYS A 248 -26.29 -16.59 -2.74
C LYS A 248 -25.27 -17.68 -2.38
N LEU A 249 -24.32 -17.37 -1.49
CA LEU A 249 -23.29 -18.33 -1.04
C LEU A 249 -23.89 -19.54 -0.29
N MET A 250 -24.93 -19.34 0.51
CA MET A 250 -25.51 -20.36 1.38
C MET A 250 -26.57 -21.23 0.68
N TYR A 251 -27.35 -20.65 -0.23
CA TYR A 251 -28.52 -21.31 -0.81
C TYR A 251 -28.32 -21.80 -2.24
N ASP A 252 -27.27 -21.35 -2.93
CA ASP A 252 -26.94 -21.87 -4.26
C ASP A 252 -26.19 -23.20 -4.16
N LYS A 253 -26.90 -24.30 -4.42
CA LYS A 253 -26.37 -25.68 -4.33
C LYS A 253 -25.27 -25.99 -5.37
N SER A 254 -25.08 -25.13 -6.38
CA SER A 254 -23.99 -25.24 -7.35
C SER A 254 -22.66 -24.72 -6.82
N ILE A 255 -22.67 -23.96 -5.71
CA ILE A 255 -21.50 -23.43 -5.02
C ILE A 255 -21.27 -24.28 -3.77
N GLN A 256 -20.32 -25.22 -3.82
CA GLN A 256 -19.87 -25.89 -2.60
C GLN A 256 -18.65 -25.14 -2.04
N ILE A 257 -18.51 -25.05 -0.72
CA ILE A 257 -17.35 -24.38 -0.08
C ILE A 257 -16.02 -24.98 -0.57
N LYS A 258 -16.01 -26.28 -0.92
CA LYS A 258 -14.85 -26.98 -1.51
C LYS A 258 -14.49 -26.52 -2.93
N ASP A 259 -15.43 -25.87 -3.64
CA ASP A 259 -15.23 -25.36 -5.00
C ASP A 259 -14.59 -23.96 -4.99
N ILE A 260 -14.47 -23.33 -3.82
CA ILE A 260 -13.75 -22.08 -3.61
C ILE A 260 -12.27 -22.43 -3.39
N GLU A 261 -11.56 -22.62 -4.49
CA GLU A 261 -10.11 -22.75 -4.46
C GLU A 261 -9.45 -21.37 -4.52
N PHE A 262 -8.70 -21.00 -3.48
CA PHE A 262 -7.92 -19.75 -3.45
C PHE A 262 -6.87 -19.69 -4.57
N SER A 263 -6.42 -20.84 -5.10
CA SER A 263 -5.50 -20.95 -6.24
C SER A 263 -6.13 -20.57 -7.58
N ASN A 264 -7.46 -20.57 -7.69
CA ASN A 264 -8.18 -20.25 -8.92
C ASN A 264 -9.39 -19.34 -8.62
N LEU A 265 -9.07 -18.15 -8.11
CA LEU A 265 -10.04 -17.15 -7.65
C LEU A 265 -10.99 -16.71 -8.78
N THR A 266 -10.52 -16.63 -10.03
CA THR A 266 -11.35 -16.30 -11.20
C THR A 266 -12.45 -17.33 -11.44
N THR A 267 -12.12 -18.62 -11.36
CA THR A 267 -13.13 -19.70 -11.50
C THR A 267 -14.09 -19.71 -10.32
N SER A 268 -13.58 -19.46 -9.11
CA SER A 268 -14.40 -19.39 -7.89
C SER A 268 -15.36 -18.20 -7.91
N LEU A 269 -14.89 -16.99 -8.23
CA LEU A 269 -15.72 -15.78 -8.33
C LEU A 269 -16.68 -15.83 -9.53
N GLY A 270 -16.26 -16.46 -10.63
CA GLY A 270 -17.13 -16.74 -11.78
C GLY A 270 -18.28 -17.67 -11.43
N LYS A 271 -18.03 -18.73 -10.64
CA LYS A 271 -19.09 -19.61 -10.10
C LYS A 271 -20.05 -18.86 -9.17
N LEU A 272 -19.58 -17.85 -8.45
CA LEU A 272 -20.42 -16.96 -7.63
C LEU A 272 -21.27 -15.98 -8.44
N GLY A 273 -21.07 -15.92 -9.77
CA GLY A 273 -21.77 -14.99 -10.65
C GLY A 273 -21.50 -13.52 -10.32
N LEU A 274 -20.33 -13.21 -9.72
CA LEU A 274 -19.97 -11.84 -9.36
C LEU A 274 -19.50 -11.09 -10.61
N GLY A 275 -20.09 -9.92 -10.85
CA GLY A 275 -19.71 -9.01 -11.92
C GLY A 275 -18.93 -7.79 -11.44
N GLU A 276 -18.66 -6.87 -12.36
CA GLU A 276 -17.97 -5.61 -12.03
C GLU A 276 -18.65 -4.83 -10.91
N LYS A 277 -19.98 -4.78 -10.91
CA LYS A 277 -20.77 -4.13 -9.87
C LYS A 277 -20.46 -4.70 -8.48
N ASP A 278 -20.41 -6.03 -8.36
CA ASP A 278 -20.13 -6.69 -7.09
C ASP A 278 -18.69 -6.41 -6.65
N PHE A 279 -17.75 -6.37 -7.59
CA PHE A 279 -16.35 -6.03 -7.32
C PHE A 279 -16.16 -4.57 -6.88
N GLU A 280 -16.86 -3.62 -7.51
CA GLU A 280 -16.90 -2.22 -7.07
C GLU A 280 -17.41 -2.13 -5.62
N MET A 281 -18.52 -2.80 -5.33
CA MET A 281 -19.13 -2.80 -4.00
C MET A 281 -18.25 -3.45 -2.93
N LEU A 282 -17.68 -4.63 -3.21
CA LEU A 282 -16.77 -5.31 -2.28
C LEU A 282 -15.51 -4.49 -2.03
N THR A 283 -14.99 -3.83 -3.07
CA THR A 283 -13.83 -2.94 -2.96
C THR A 283 -14.17 -1.73 -2.07
N GLY A 284 -15.29 -1.05 -2.30
CA GLY A 284 -15.73 0.06 -1.45
C GLY A 284 -15.95 -0.37 0.01
N LEU A 285 -16.57 -1.53 0.23
CA LEU A 285 -16.82 -2.08 1.57
C LEU A 285 -15.53 -2.38 2.32
N LEU A 286 -14.52 -2.94 1.64
CA LEU A 286 -13.22 -3.21 2.25
C LEU A 286 -12.59 -1.92 2.83
N PHE A 287 -12.71 -0.80 2.13
CA PHE A 287 -12.21 0.48 2.62
C PHE A 287 -13.06 1.04 3.78
N ARG A 288 -14.38 0.82 3.79
CA ARG A 288 -15.22 1.11 4.97
C ARG A 288 -14.79 0.31 6.19
N PHE A 289 -14.43 -0.96 6.02
CA PHE A 289 -13.90 -1.78 7.10
C PHE A 289 -12.60 -1.21 7.68
N TYR A 290 -11.70 -0.69 6.85
CA TYR A 290 -10.48 -0.03 7.33
C TYR A 290 -10.76 1.27 8.09
N SER A 291 -11.67 2.12 7.58
CA SER A 291 -12.14 3.33 8.28
C SER A 291 -12.79 3.00 9.62
N ALA A 292 -13.64 1.97 9.67
CA ALA A 292 -14.30 1.48 10.88
C ALA A 292 -13.27 1.05 11.94
N ASN A 293 -12.24 0.29 11.56
CA ASN A 293 -11.17 -0.11 12.47
C ASN A 293 -10.40 1.09 13.05
N MET A 294 -10.07 2.07 12.21
CA MET A 294 -9.38 3.28 12.64
C MET A 294 -10.23 4.11 13.61
N THR A 295 -11.51 4.28 13.30
CA THR A 295 -12.47 4.95 14.17
C THR A 295 -12.61 4.22 15.50
N PHE A 296 -12.85 2.92 15.47
CA PHE A 296 -13.06 2.09 16.65
C PHE A 296 -11.84 2.11 17.58
N ALA A 297 -10.64 1.89 17.04
CA ALA A 297 -9.43 1.96 17.84
C ALA A 297 -9.27 3.35 18.50
N GLY A 298 -9.52 4.42 17.74
CA GLY A 298 -9.46 5.78 18.25
C GLY A 298 -10.45 6.05 19.38
N GLU A 299 -11.73 5.66 19.22
CA GLU A 299 -12.75 5.84 20.26
C GLU A 299 -12.41 5.05 21.52
N VAL A 300 -11.96 3.81 21.38
CA VAL A 300 -11.56 2.94 22.49
C VAL A 300 -10.37 3.53 23.26
N PHE A 301 -9.38 4.09 22.56
CA PHE A 301 -8.26 4.79 23.22
C PHE A 301 -8.67 6.13 23.82
N SER A 302 -9.60 6.86 23.21
CA SER A 302 -10.09 8.15 23.73
C SER A 302 -10.96 8.01 24.97
N GLY A 303 -11.71 6.91 25.11
CA GLY A 303 -12.62 6.68 26.24
C GLY A 303 -13.62 7.83 26.43
N ASN A 304 -13.57 8.50 27.59
CA ASN A 304 -14.43 9.67 27.88
C ASN A 304 -14.22 10.86 26.94
N ASN A 305 -13.06 10.95 26.28
CA ASN A 305 -12.74 12.00 25.33
C ASN A 305 -13.06 11.61 23.87
N ALA A 306 -13.73 10.47 23.65
CA ALA A 306 -14.08 10.02 22.30
C ALA A 306 -15.07 10.98 21.64
N VAL A 307 -15.00 11.06 20.30
CA VAL A 307 -15.97 11.84 19.51
C VAL A 307 -17.39 11.30 19.74
N GLY A 308 -17.53 9.98 19.96
CA GLY A 308 -18.83 9.34 20.21
C GLY A 308 -19.57 9.04 18.91
N ARG A 309 -18.83 8.81 17.83
CA ARG A 309 -19.36 8.53 16.49
C ARG A 309 -19.91 7.11 16.36
N LEU A 310 -19.34 6.13 17.08
CA LEU A 310 -19.76 4.73 16.98
C LEU A 310 -20.77 4.34 18.06
N SER A 311 -20.54 4.80 19.29
CA SER A 311 -21.47 4.56 20.39
C SER A 311 -21.25 5.52 21.56
N ASN A 312 -22.20 5.53 22.50
CA ASN A 312 -22.08 6.26 23.77
C ASN A 312 -21.14 5.58 24.78
N LYS A 313 -20.60 4.41 24.44
CA LYS A 313 -19.78 3.59 25.35
C LYS A 313 -18.39 4.18 25.53
N LYS A 314 -17.99 4.39 26.79
CA LYS A 314 -16.72 5.06 27.14
C LYS A 314 -15.63 4.12 27.65
N SER A 315 -15.96 2.86 27.92
CA SER A 315 -14.99 1.84 28.35
C SER A 315 -15.42 0.47 27.83
N TYR A 316 -14.43 -0.38 27.55
CA TYR A 316 -14.63 -1.70 26.96
C TYR A 316 -13.92 -2.75 27.80
N LYS A 317 -14.64 -3.80 28.20
CA LYS A 317 -14.05 -5.01 28.77
C LYS A 317 -13.58 -5.94 27.65
N ARG A 318 -12.75 -6.91 28.00
CA ARG A 318 -12.13 -7.87 27.07
C ARG A 318 -13.10 -8.62 26.15
N PHE A 319 -14.31 -8.90 26.63
CA PHE A 319 -15.31 -9.74 25.94
C PHE A 319 -16.61 -9.02 25.67
N ASP A 320 -16.60 -7.69 25.74
CA ASP A 320 -17.78 -6.93 25.38
C ASP A 320 -18.08 -7.13 23.88
N SER A 321 -19.37 -7.26 23.57
CA SER A 321 -19.80 -7.18 22.17
C SER A 321 -19.50 -5.78 21.61
N VAL A 322 -19.04 -5.75 20.37
CA VAL A 322 -18.75 -4.54 19.59
C VAL A 322 -19.57 -4.51 18.29
N SER A 323 -20.64 -5.30 18.21
CA SER A 323 -21.46 -5.43 17.00
C SER A 323 -22.10 -4.11 16.57
N ASN A 324 -22.55 -3.29 17.53
CA ASN A 324 -23.13 -1.99 17.25
C ASN A 324 -22.07 -1.02 16.74
N GLU A 325 -20.93 -0.95 17.40
CA GLU A 325 -19.80 -0.11 16.97
C GLU A 325 -19.29 -0.52 15.59
N PHE A 326 -19.28 -1.82 15.29
CA PHE A 326 -18.91 -2.33 13.97
C PHE A 326 -19.91 -1.89 12.89
N ARG A 327 -21.21 -2.10 13.13
CA ARG A 327 -22.29 -1.68 12.23
C ARG A 327 -22.23 -0.18 11.94
N GLU A 328 -22.12 0.64 12.98
CA GLU A 328 -22.00 2.09 12.83
C GLU A 328 -20.69 2.49 12.16
N GLY A 329 -19.58 1.80 12.46
CA GLY A 329 -18.29 2.05 11.85
C GLY A 329 -18.28 1.89 10.33
N LEU A 330 -19.06 0.94 9.79
CA LEU A 330 -19.19 0.77 8.34
C LEU A 330 -19.88 1.96 7.64
N SER A 331 -20.61 2.80 8.39
CA SER A 331 -21.17 4.04 7.86
C SER A 331 -20.13 5.18 7.76
N VAL A 332 -18.99 5.07 8.45
CA VAL A 332 -17.98 6.12 8.51
C VAL A 332 -17.08 6.06 7.29
N SER A 333 -17.17 7.08 6.43
CA SER A 333 -16.30 7.16 5.25
C SER A 333 -14.87 7.56 5.64
N PHE A 334 -13.91 7.34 4.75
CA PHE A 334 -12.55 7.85 4.99
C PHE A 334 -12.52 9.38 4.99
N ASP A 335 -13.35 10.01 4.18
CA ASP A 335 -13.49 11.47 4.12
C ASP A 335 -14.04 12.03 5.44
N GLU A 336 -15.11 11.43 5.96
CA GLU A 336 -15.70 11.72 7.27
C GLU A 336 -14.71 11.46 8.41
N TYR A 337 -14.04 10.29 8.42
CA TYR A 337 -12.98 10.01 9.38
C TYR A 337 -11.89 11.08 9.37
N ALA A 338 -11.41 11.47 8.18
CA ALA A 338 -10.35 12.45 8.06
C ALA A 338 -10.80 13.84 8.55
N LYS A 339 -11.98 14.30 8.14
CA LYS A 339 -12.44 15.69 8.34
C LYS A 339 -13.15 15.91 9.68
N GLU A 340 -13.91 14.94 10.15
CA GLU A 340 -14.79 15.09 11.32
C GLU A 340 -14.21 14.44 12.58
N ILE A 341 -13.28 13.50 12.44
CA ILE A 341 -12.68 12.78 13.57
C ILE A 341 -11.21 13.13 13.72
N LEU A 342 -10.39 12.81 12.71
CA LEU A 342 -8.94 12.95 12.78
C LEU A 342 -8.51 14.43 12.83
N TYR A 343 -9.00 15.28 11.93
CA TYR A 343 -8.62 16.69 11.90
C TYR A 343 -8.98 17.44 13.20
N PRO A 344 -10.20 17.35 13.74
CA PRO A 344 -10.55 18.01 15.00
C PRO A 344 -9.72 17.48 16.18
N TYR A 345 -9.48 16.17 16.25
CA TYR A 345 -8.60 15.57 17.26
C TYR A 345 -7.19 16.17 17.18
N LEU A 346 -6.57 16.15 16.00
CA LEU A 346 -5.21 16.67 15.81
C LEU A 346 -5.12 18.13 16.18
N LYS A 347 -6.09 18.94 15.71
CA LYS A 347 -6.11 20.37 16.00
C LYS A 347 -6.23 20.64 17.49
N LYS A 348 -7.15 19.96 18.19
CA LYS A 348 -7.41 20.18 19.62
C LYS A 348 -6.25 19.72 20.51
N TYR A 349 -5.63 18.58 20.21
CA TYR A 349 -4.74 17.90 21.16
C TYR A 349 -3.26 17.87 20.76
N LYS A 350 -2.92 18.14 19.50
CA LYS A 350 -1.53 18.00 19.00
C LYS A 350 -1.02 19.25 18.29
N TYR A 351 -1.83 19.84 17.42
CA TYR A 351 -1.46 20.92 16.52
C TYR A 351 -2.51 22.04 16.55
N PRO A 352 -2.55 22.89 17.60
CA PRO A 352 -3.55 23.97 17.72
C PRO A 352 -3.64 24.90 16.50
N ASN A 353 -2.50 25.11 15.82
CA ASN A 353 -2.38 25.96 14.64
C ASN A 353 -2.56 25.21 13.31
N LEU A 354 -3.03 23.97 13.33
CA LEU A 354 -3.23 23.19 12.10
C LEU A 354 -4.41 23.76 11.29
N ASP A 355 -4.05 24.43 10.20
CA ASP A 355 -5.00 24.83 9.17
C ASP A 355 -5.55 23.61 8.41
N PHE A 356 -6.81 23.70 7.97
CA PHE A 356 -7.48 22.60 7.28
C PHE A 356 -6.86 22.34 5.89
N ASN A 357 -6.52 23.39 5.13
CA ASN A 357 -5.85 23.20 3.84
C ASN A 357 -4.46 22.59 4.04
N LYS A 358 -3.76 22.99 5.11
CA LYS A 358 -2.50 22.32 5.48
C LYS A 358 -2.70 20.85 5.85
N PHE A 359 -3.76 20.50 6.58
CA PHE A 359 -4.10 19.11 6.87
C PHE A 359 -4.34 18.31 5.58
N ILE A 360 -5.21 18.80 4.69
CA ILE A 360 -5.54 18.15 3.42
C ILE A 360 -4.29 17.96 2.54
N SER A 361 -3.46 19.00 2.39
CA SER A 361 -2.23 18.92 1.59
C SER A 361 -1.23 17.89 2.10
N ASN A 362 -1.21 17.56 3.40
CA ASN A 362 -0.32 16.52 3.90
C ASN A 362 -0.71 15.11 3.41
N PHE A 363 -1.92 14.92 2.87
CA PHE A 363 -2.37 13.68 2.23
C PHE A 363 -2.17 13.68 0.70
N ASP A 364 -1.34 14.58 0.20
CA ASP A 364 -1.11 14.79 -1.23
C ASP A 364 0.39 14.85 -1.56
N LEU A 365 0.84 14.03 -2.51
CA LEU A 365 2.26 13.98 -2.93
C LEU A 365 2.73 15.29 -3.54
N ARG A 366 1.81 16.12 -4.05
CA ARG A 366 2.14 17.48 -4.52
C ARG A 366 2.73 18.35 -3.42
N SER A 367 2.50 18.02 -2.14
CA SER A 367 3.14 18.72 -1.02
C SER A 367 4.65 18.42 -0.88
N SER A 368 5.14 17.38 -1.56
CA SER A 368 6.57 17.00 -1.64
C SER A 368 7.20 17.40 -2.98
N GLN A 369 6.63 18.36 -3.71
CA GLN A 369 7.07 18.72 -5.07
C GLN A 369 8.55 19.06 -5.15
N ASP A 370 9.08 19.83 -4.21
CA ASP A 370 10.49 20.23 -4.20
C ASP A 370 11.42 19.02 -4.05
N PHE A 371 11.03 18.04 -3.23
CA PHE A 371 11.76 16.80 -3.09
C PHE A 371 11.69 15.97 -4.38
N ILE A 372 10.49 15.86 -4.97
CA ILE A 372 10.27 15.10 -6.22
C ILE A 372 11.08 15.69 -7.37
N ASN A 373 11.09 17.00 -7.54
CA ASN A 373 11.83 17.68 -8.59
C ASN A 373 13.34 17.44 -8.48
N ARG A 374 13.90 17.53 -7.26
CA ARG A 374 15.33 17.33 -7.02
C ARG A 374 15.76 15.87 -7.16
N ASN A 375 14.92 14.92 -6.76
CA ASN A 375 15.26 13.49 -6.69
C ASN A 375 14.62 12.65 -7.80
N ASN A 376 14.15 13.30 -8.86
CA ASN A 376 13.27 12.69 -9.85
C ASN A 376 13.82 11.38 -10.47
N LYS A 377 15.11 11.35 -10.81
CA LYS A 377 15.78 10.16 -11.35
C LYS A 377 15.74 8.95 -10.40
N ASN A 378 15.70 9.22 -9.10
CA ASN A 378 15.72 8.24 -8.01
C ASN A 378 14.32 7.85 -7.53
N ILE A 379 13.27 8.40 -8.14
CA ILE A 379 11.88 8.12 -7.80
C ILE A 379 11.26 7.37 -8.99
N ILE A 380 11.11 6.06 -8.84
CA ILE A 380 10.56 5.18 -9.87
C ILE A 380 9.06 5.07 -9.64
N PHE A 381 8.25 5.52 -10.59
CA PHE A 381 6.79 5.48 -10.50
C PHE A 381 6.22 4.49 -11.52
N ILE A 382 5.71 3.34 -11.08
CA ILE A 382 5.09 2.35 -11.97
C ILE A 382 3.62 2.25 -11.63
N THR A 383 2.75 2.53 -12.59
CA THR A 383 1.30 2.48 -12.40
C THR A 383 0.58 2.08 -13.68
N SER A 384 -0.65 1.62 -13.51
CA SER A 384 -1.60 1.49 -14.62
C SER A 384 -2.27 2.83 -14.89
N THR A 385 -2.51 3.18 -16.15
CA THR A 385 -3.24 4.41 -16.52
C THR A 385 -4.73 4.29 -16.20
N ASN A 386 -5.26 3.08 -16.09
CA ASN A 386 -6.62 2.82 -15.64
C ASN A 386 -6.71 2.48 -14.14
N ASP A 387 -5.70 2.82 -13.33
CA ASP A 387 -5.76 2.60 -11.88
C ASP A 387 -6.99 3.29 -11.26
N ILE A 388 -7.80 2.52 -10.53
CA ILE A 388 -9.06 2.97 -9.95
C ILE A 388 -8.88 4.09 -8.89
N LEU A 389 -7.67 4.31 -8.38
CA LEU A 389 -7.36 5.36 -7.40
C LEU A 389 -7.07 6.73 -8.02
N LEU A 390 -6.77 6.80 -9.32
CA LEU A 390 -6.32 8.02 -9.98
C LEU A 390 -7.46 8.73 -10.71
N LYS A 391 -7.44 10.07 -10.73
CA LYS A 391 -8.22 10.89 -11.67
C LYS A 391 -7.35 11.31 -12.85
N GLU A 392 -7.97 11.81 -13.92
CA GLU A 392 -7.26 12.32 -15.10
C GLU A 392 -6.18 13.36 -14.72
N LYS A 393 -6.53 14.34 -13.88
CA LYS A 393 -5.58 15.32 -13.34
C LYS A 393 -4.39 14.71 -12.57
N ASP A 394 -4.58 13.55 -11.95
CA ASP A 394 -3.52 12.87 -11.21
C ASP A 394 -2.60 12.15 -12.20
N LEU A 395 -3.15 11.55 -13.27
CA LEU A 395 -2.37 10.98 -14.37
C LEU A 395 -1.56 12.05 -15.11
N ASP A 396 -2.15 13.20 -15.38
CA ASP A 396 -1.45 14.32 -16.03
C ASP A 396 -0.32 14.85 -15.14
N TYR A 397 -0.59 14.97 -13.84
CA TYR A 397 0.46 15.29 -12.88
C TYR A 397 1.59 14.26 -12.91
N ILE A 398 1.28 12.94 -12.95
CA ILE A 398 2.31 11.90 -13.03
C ILE A 398 3.14 12.04 -14.31
N LYS A 399 2.48 12.22 -15.46
CA LYS A 399 3.13 12.39 -16.77
C LYS A 399 4.07 13.59 -16.81
N ASN A 400 3.66 14.70 -16.21
CA ASN A 400 4.41 15.96 -16.24
C ASN A 400 5.49 16.03 -15.15
N THR A 401 5.35 15.25 -14.08
CA THR A 401 6.23 15.36 -12.91
C THR A 401 7.31 14.28 -12.87
N PHE A 402 6.98 12.99 -12.99
CA PHE A 402 7.94 11.91 -12.77
C PHE A 402 8.61 11.52 -14.09
N SER A 403 9.90 11.76 -14.25
CA SER A 403 10.70 11.37 -15.41
C SER A 403 11.01 9.87 -15.43
N ASN A 404 11.27 9.27 -14.26
CA ASN A 404 11.44 7.83 -14.12
C ASN A 404 10.08 7.16 -13.84
N ARG A 405 9.21 7.13 -14.84
CA ARG A 405 7.86 6.55 -14.74
C ARG A 405 7.62 5.47 -15.78
N VAL A 406 6.75 4.52 -15.46
CA VAL A 406 6.17 3.57 -16.42
C VAL A 406 4.65 3.58 -16.26
N LEU A 407 3.96 3.89 -17.35
CA LEU A 407 2.50 4.00 -17.41
C LEU A 407 1.96 2.85 -18.25
N ILE A 408 1.56 1.76 -17.58
CA ILE A 408 1.00 0.58 -18.23
C ILE A 408 -0.45 0.90 -18.62
N PRO A 409 -0.91 0.70 -19.88
CA PRO A 409 -2.24 1.13 -20.32
C PRO A 409 -3.42 0.52 -19.51
N PHE A 410 -3.20 -0.65 -18.93
CA PHE A 410 -4.18 -1.44 -18.20
C PHE A 410 -3.58 -2.02 -16.91
N GLY A 411 -4.38 -2.80 -16.17
CA GLY A 411 -3.94 -3.52 -14.98
C GLY A 411 -4.64 -3.14 -13.68
N GLY A 412 -5.47 -2.10 -13.71
CA GLY A 412 -6.20 -1.63 -12.54
C GLY A 412 -5.26 -1.25 -11.39
N HIS A 413 -5.77 -1.32 -10.17
CA HIS A 413 -4.97 -1.09 -8.98
C HIS A 413 -4.30 -2.39 -8.54
N THR A 414 -2.96 -2.44 -8.63
CA THR A 414 -2.09 -3.57 -8.26
C THR A 414 -2.23 -4.87 -9.07
N GLY A 415 -3.25 -4.98 -9.94
CA GLY A 415 -3.57 -6.21 -10.64
C GLY A 415 -2.47 -6.72 -11.56
N VAL A 416 -1.90 -5.83 -12.37
CA VAL A 416 -0.80 -6.16 -13.30
C VAL A 416 0.57 -6.26 -12.61
N LEU A 417 0.72 -5.81 -11.36
CA LEU A 417 2.01 -5.86 -10.65
C LEU A 417 2.50 -7.30 -10.43
N TRP A 418 1.57 -8.26 -10.41
CA TRP A 418 1.85 -9.68 -10.31
C TRP A 418 2.41 -10.30 -11.60
N HIS A 419 2.36 -9.58 -12.73
CA HIS A 419 2.81 -10.08 -14.01
C HIS A 419 4.34 -10.19 -14.07
N LYS A 420 4.86 -11.27 -14.66
CA LYS A 420 6.30 -11.55 -14.76
C LYS A 420 7.09 -10.40 -15.40
N ASP A 421 6.52 -9.75 -16.43
CA ASP A 421 7.16 -8.62 -17.11
C ASP A 421 7.30 -7.43 -16.18
N VAL A 422 6.24 -7.12 -15.41
CA VAL A 422 6.26 -5.99 -14.47
C VAL A 422 7.20 -6.29 -13.29
N ALA A 423 7.27 -7.55 -12.85
CA ALA A 423 8.21 -7.97 -11.81
C ALA A 423 9.68 -7.75 -12.22
N ASN A 424 10.03 -8.10 -13.46
CA ASN A 424 11.37 -7.85 -14.00
C ASN A 424 11.62 -6.34 -14.15
N LEU A 425 10.66 -5.61 -14.72
CA LEU A 425 10.73 -4.17 -14.90
C LEU A 425 11.02 -3.41 -13.58
N MET A 426 10.36 -3.79 -12.47
CA MET A 426 10.59 -3.16 -11.17
C MET A 426 12.07 -3.21 -10.75
N VAL A 427 12.73 -4.34 -11.01
CA VAL A 427 14.12 -4.58 -10.65
C VAL A 427 15.05 -3.85 -11.62
N ASP A 428 14.77 -3.95 -12.92
CA ASP A 428 15.55 -3.29 -13.96
C ASP A 428 15.59 -1.76 -13.73
N LYS A 429 14.43 -1.14 -13.42
CA LYS A 429 14.35 0.30 -13.09
C LYS A 429 15.12 0.68 -11.83
N LEU A 430 15.17 -0.19 -10.82
CA LEU A 430 15.97 0.05 -9.62
C LEU A 430 17.47 -0.01 -9.92
N GLU A 431 17.90 -0.82 -10.88
CA GLU A 431 19.30 -1.03 -11.25
C GLU A 431 19.84 -0.04 -12.32
N GLU A 432 18.96 0.70 -13.00
CA GLU A 432 19.34 1.80 -13.90
C GLU A 432 20.25 2.83 -13.20
N LYS A 433 21.25 3.36 -13.91
CA LYS A 433 22.26 4.27 -13.32
C LYS A 433 21.83 5.73 -13.30
#